data_AF-A0A1V5M4W3-F1
#
_entry.id   AF-A0A1V5M4W3-F1
#
_cell.length_a   1.000
_cell.length_b   1.000
_cell.length_c   1.000
_cell.angle_alpha   90.00
_cell.angle_beta   90.00
_cell.angle_gamma   90.00
#
_symmetry.space_group_name_H-M   'P 1'
#
loop_
_entity.id
_entity.type
_entity.pdbx_description
1 polymer ?
#
loop_
_entity_poly.entity_id
_entity_poly.type
_entity_poly.pdbx_seq_one_letter_code
_entity_poly.pdbx_strand_id
1 'polypeptide(L)'
;MKRIVITIVIIAAVGLGIWYAFGGEKKTAEFGGSVGTDIVQIGDITANPDAFLNKEVTIQGELTKECPSSGCWWYIKDSTGEIRADSFGAGFNLPPNQAGKQFLTTGKVVKTEDGTLEIAATGAKAK
;
A
#
# COMPACT_ATOMS: atom_id res chain seq x y z
N MET A 1 -45.09 -9.76 -35.08
CA MET A 1 -43.78 -9.15 -35.37
C MET A 1 -43.46 -7.95 -34.47
N LYS A 2 -44.30 -6.91 -34.39
CA LYS A 2 -44.04 -5.70 -33.56
C LYS A 2 -43.83 -5.98 -32.05
N ARG A 3 -44.57 -6.94 -31.46
CA ARG A 3 -44.43 -7.31 -30.04
C ARG A 3 -43.11 -8.03 -29.72
N ILE A 4 -42.53 -8.76 -30.68
CA ILE A 4 -41.25 -9.47 -30.49
C ILE A 4 -40.09 -8.48 -30.54
N VAL A 5 -40.17 -7.46 -31.40
CA VAL A 5 -39.16 -6.39 -31.51
C VAL A 5 -39.09 -5.55 -30.23
N ILE A 6 -40.23 -5.23 -29.61
CA ILE A 6 -40.26 -4.44 -28.36
C ILE A 6 -39.60 -5.18 -27.20
N THR A 7 -39.82 -6.50 -27.08
CA THR A 7 -39.22 -7.29 -25.99
C THR A 7 -37.69 -7.41 -26.11
N ILE A 8 -37.16 -7.53 -27.33
CA ILE A 8 -35.71 -7.62 -27.57
C ILE A 8 -35.02 -6.29 -27.23
N VAL A 9 -35.65 -5.15 -27.54
CA VAL A 9 -35.10 -3.82 -27.22
C VAL A 9 -35.06 -3.58 -25.71
N ILE A 10 -36.07 -4.03 -24.96
CA ILE A 10 -36.09 -3.91 -23.50
C ILE A 10 -35.00 -4.78 -22.86
N ILE A 11 -34.83 -6.03 -23.32
CA ILE A 11 -33.77 -6.93 -22.80
C ILE A 11 -32.38 -6.37 -23.11
N ALA A 12 -32.16 -5.81 -24.30
CA ALA A 12 -30.89 -5.18 -24.66
C ALA A 12 -30.59 -3.93 -23.81
N ALA A 13 -31.59 -3.09 -23.54
CA ALA A 13 -31.45 -1.91 -22.70
C ALA A 13 -31.15 -2.26 -21.22
N VAL A 14 -31.80 -3.31 -20.70
CA VAL A 14 -31.54 -3.81 -19.35
C VAL A 14 -30.15 -4.46 -19.26
N GLY A 15 -29.74 -5.23 -20.27
CA GLY A 15 -28.40 -5.83 -20.33
C GLY A 15 -27.27 -4.78 -20.38
N LEU A 16 -27.49 -3.68 -21.13
CA LEU A 16 -26.55 -2.54 -21.18
C LEU A 16 -26.51 -1.77 -19.84
N GLY A 17 -27.65 -1.58 -19.18
CA GLY A 17 -27.70 -0.92 -17.87
C GLY A 17 -26.96 -1.70 -16.76
N ILE A 18 -27.04 -3.03 -16.80
CA ILE A 18 -26.32 -3.90 -15.86
C ILE A 18 -24.80 -3.83 -16.08
N TRP A 19 -24.33 -3.71 -17.31
CA TRP A 19 -22.89 -3.61 -17.59
C TRP A 19 -22.27 -2.30 -17.07
N TYR A 20 -23.02 -1.18 -17.12
CA TYR A 20 -22.57 0.10 -16.56
C TYR A 20 -22.58 0.12 -15.02
N ALA A 21 -23.48 -0.62 -14.37
CA ALA A 21 -23.58 -0.65 -12.91
C ALA A 21 -22.53 -1.55 -12.23
N PHE A 22 -21.94 -2.51 -12.96
CA PHE A 22 -20.90 -3.43 -12.46
C PHE A 22 -19.48 -3.03 -12.90
N GLY A 23 -19.25 -1.74 -13.18
CA GLY A 23 -17.92 -1.17 -13.36
C GLY A 23 -17.13 -1.30 -12.04
N GLY A 24 -16.29 -2.35 -11.96
CA GLY A 24 -15.67 -2.87 -10.75
C GLY A 24 -15.09 -1.85 -9.76
N GLU A 25 -15.43 -2.04 -8.49
CA GLU A 25 -14.73 -1.41 -7.36
C GLU A 25 -13.24 -1.77 -7.41
N LYS A 26 -12.37 -0.76 -7.56
CA LYS A 26 -10.93 -0.94 -7.46
C LYS A 26 -10.58 -1.27 -6.01
N LYS A 27 -10.46 -2.56 -5.67
CA LYS A 27 -9.89 -2.99 -4.39
C LYS A 27 -8.43 -2.52 -4.33
N THR A 28 -8.14 -1.55 -3.47
CA THR A 28 -6.76 -1.19 -3.09
C THR A 28 -6.05 -2.43 -2.54
N ALA A 29 -4.83 -2.69 -3.03
CA ALA A 29 -4.07 -3.86 -2.64
C ALA A 29 -3.49 -3.67 -1.22
N GLU A 30 -3.78 -4.63 -0.34
CA GLU A 30 -3.28 -4.71 1.03
C GLU A 30 -2.35 -5.93 1.14
N PHE A 31 -1.25 -5.77 1.89
CA PHE A 31 -0.18 -6.76 2.04
C PHE A 31 0.23 -6.86 3.50
N GLY A 32 0.37 -8.09 4.00
CA GLY A 32 0.66 -8.33 5.42
C GLY A 32 -0.55 -8.02 6.31
N GLY A 33 -0.28 -7.42 7.47
CA GLY A 33 -1.29 -6.96 8.43
C GLY A 33 -1.95 -5.64 8.04
N SER A 34 -2.82 -5.17 8.94
CA SER A 34 -3.53 -3.90 8.77
C SER A 34 -2.58 -2.71 8.80
N VAL A 35 -2.92 -1.68 8.02
CA VAL A 35 -2.25 -0.38 8.12
C VAL A 35 -3.03 0.55 9.06
N GLY A 36 -2.31 1.31 9.87
CA GLY A 36 -2.90 2.32 10.76
C GLY A 36 -3.40 3.56 9.99
N THR A 37 -4.12 4.42 10.70
CA THR A 37 -4.65 5.69 10.16
C THR A 37 -3.83 6.90 10.57
N ASP A 38 -3.06 6.79 11.65
CA ASP A 38 -2.27 7.88 12.21
C ASP A 38 -0.91 7.93 11.52
N ILE A 39 -0.81 8.81 10.52
CA ILE A 39 0.36 8.94 9.67
C ILE A 39 1.42 9.82 10.36
N VAL A 40 2.60 9.27 10.54
CA VAL A 40 3.81 9.95 11.03
C VAL A 40 4.68 10.34 9.84
N GLN A 41 5.29 11.52 9.87
CA GLN A 41 6.27 11.92 8.86
C GLN A 41 7.61 11.21 9.11
N ILE A 42 8.28 10.80 8.04
CA ILE A 42 9.57 10.09 8.12
C ILE A 42 10.64 10.97 8.80
N GLY A 43 10.60 12.27 8.52
CA GLY A 43 11.48 13.27 9.12
C GLY A 43 11.39 13.29 10.64
N ASP A 44 10.19 13.17 11.23
CA ASP A 44 10.00 13.14 12.68
C ASP A 44 10.68 11.93 13.32
N ILE A 45 10.60 10.77 12.65
CA ILE A 45 11.25 9.53 13.10
C ILE A 45 12.78 9.70 13.09
N THR A 46 13.33 10.28 12.01
CA THR A 46 14.78 10.48 11.88
C THR A 46 15.31 11.59 12.79
N ALA A 47 14.51 12.62 13.07
CA ALA A 47 14.90 13.74 13.94
C ALA A 47 14.82 13.37 15.43
N ASN A 48 13.89 12.51 15.82
CA ASN A 48 13.67 12.11 17.22
C ASN A 48 13.64 10.58 17.39
N PRO A 49 14.71 9.85 17.03
CA PRO A 49 14.71 8.39 16.96
C PRO A 49 14.32 7.71 18.28
N ASP A 50 14.78 8.24 19.42
CA ASP A 50 14.49 7.68 20.74
C ASP A 50 13.00 7.73 21.09
N ALA A 51 12.26 8.70 20.55
CA ALA A 51 10.82 8.82 20.77
C ALA A 51 10.02 7.78 20.00
N PHE A 52 10.56 7.24 18.92
CA PHE A 52 9.89 6.28 18.04
C PHE A 52 10.47 4.87 18.11
N LEU A 53 11.68 4.70 18.65
CA LEU A 53 12.33 3.41 18.77
C LEU A 53 11.39 2.41 19.48
N ASN A 54 11.26 1.23 18.89
CA ASN A 54 10.37 0.17 19.32
C ASN A 54 8.87 0.47 19.30
N LYS A 55 8.44 1.61 18.79
CA LYS A 55 7.01 1.92 18.60
C LYS A 55 6.54 1.51 17.22
N GLU A 56 5.28 1.12 17.15
CA GLU A 56 4.58 0.94 15.88
C GLU A 56 4.16 2.30 15.34
N VAL A 57 4.46 2.55 14.07
CA VAL A 57 4.13 3.77 13.35
C VAL A 57 3.53 3.42 12.00
N THR A 58 2.71 4.31 11.47
CA THR A 58 2.28 4.26 10.07
C THR A 58 2.88 5.43 9.34
N ILE A 59 3.52 5.17 8.21
CA ILE A 59 4.10 6.19 7.33
C ILE A 59 3.45 6.11 5.95
N GLN A 60 3.38 7.25 5.27
CA GLN A 60 2.86 7.34 3.91
C GLN A 60 3.90 7.97 3.01
N GLY A 61 4.14 7.38 1.85
CA GLY A 61 5.06 7.94 0.88
C GLY A 61 5.09 7.18 -0.44
N GLU A 62 5.94 7.65 -1.34
CA GLU A 62 6.25 6.99 -2.60
C GLU A 62 7.29 5.90 -2.38
N LEU A 63 7.09 4.72 -2.96
CA LEU A 63 8.14 3.71 -3.03
C LEU A 63 9.19 4.14 -4.05
N THR A 64 10.41 4.44 -3.60
CA THR A 64 11.49 4.85 -4.50
C THR A 64 12.30 3.66 -5.00
N LYS A 65 12.37 2.60 -4.19
CA LYS A 65 13.12 1.39 -4.51
C LYS A 65 12.53 0.20 -3.77
N GLU A 66 12.58 -0.97 -4.37
CA GLU A 66 12.17 -2.22 -3.75
C GLU A 66 13.19 -3.32 -4.02
N CYS A 67 13.13 -4.39 -3.23
CA CYS A 67 13.94 -5.58 -3.46
C CYS A 67 13.54 -6.26 -4.80
N PRO A 68 14.42 -6.29 -5.82
CA PRO A 68 14.04 -6.77 -7.15
C PRO A 68 13.78 -8.28 -7.20
N SER A 69 14.36 -9.05 -6.27
CA SER A 69 14.24 -10.51 -6.27
C SER A 69 13.05 -10.99 -5.46
N SER A 70 12.82 -10.38 -4.30
CA SER A 70 11.90 -10.93 -3.29
C SER A 70 10.83 -9.95 -2.87
N GLY A 71 10.96 -8.64 -3.08
CA GLY A 71 9.99 -7.66 -2.57
C GLY A 71 9.84 -7.63 -1.05
N CYS A 72 10.80 -8.20 -0.29
CA CYS A 72 10.78 -8.28 1.17
C CYS A 72 11.24 -6.99 1.87
N TRP A 73 11.68 -5.99 1.10
CA TRP A 73 12.02 -4.67 1.62
C TRP A 73 11.83 -3.63 0.53
N TRP A 74 11.62 -2.38 0.93
CA TRP A 74 11.51 -1.22 0.06
C TRP A 74 11.97 0.05 0.77
N TYR A 75 12.28 1.08 0.00
CA TYR A 75 12.46 2.45 0.47
C TYR A 75 11.19 3.22 0.18
N ILE A 76 10.72 3.95 1.18
CA ILE A 76 9.56 4.82 1.10
C ILE A 76 9.99 6.24 1.42
N LYS A 77 9.54 7.18 0.59
CA LYS A 77 9.93 8.59 0.65
C LYS A 77 8.70 9.48 0.75
N ASP A 78 8.74 10.43 1.68
CA ASP A 78 7.78 11.52 1.79
C ASP A 78 8.48 12.88 1.56
N SER A 79 7.80 13.98 1.88
CA SER A 79 8.36 15.33 1.75
C SER A 79 9.49 15.65 2.75
N THR A 80 9.64 14.84 3.79
CA THR A 80 10.53 15.09 4.93
C THR A 80 11.73 14.16 4.98
N GLY A 81 11.67 12.99 4.35
CA GLY A 81 12.77 12.05 4.32
C GLY A 81 12.47 10.76 3.55
N GLU A 82 13.42 9.84 3.61
CA GLU A 82 13.32 8.50 3.05
C GLU A 82 13.79 7.49 4.10
N ILE A 83 13.08 6.37 4.23
CA ILE A 83 13.43 5.30 5.18
C ILE A 83 13.22 3.93 4.54
N ARG A 84 14.06 2.96 4.95
CA ARG A 84 13.88 1.56 4.57
C ARG A 84 12.76 0.94 5.41
N ALA A 85 11.94 0.12 4.77
CA ALA A 85 10.96 -0.75 5.38
C ALA A 85 11.27 -2.20 4.98
N ASP A 86 11.23 -3.11 5.94
CA ASP A 86 11.56 -4.52 5.76
C ASP A 86 10.44 -5.40 6.33
N SER A 87 9.86 -6.23 5.46
CA SER A 87 8.75 -7.11 5.78
C SER A 87 9.19 -8.57 6.00
N PHE A 88 10.49 -8.86 5.97
CA PHE A 88 11.01 -10.23 6.11
C PHE A 88 10.55 -10.87 7.43
N GLY A 89 10.60 -10.11 8.54
CA GLY A 89 10.13 -10.58 9.84
C GLY A 89 8.62 -10.84 9.93
N ALA A 90 7.83 -10.16 9.10
CA ALA A 90 6.37 -10.35 9.03
C ALA A 90 5.94 -11.39 7.98
N GLY A 91 6.87 -11.91 7.16
CA GLY A 91 6.61 -13.00 6.22
C GLY A 91 5.74 -12.61 5.02
N PHE A 92 5.77 -11.35 4.59
CA PHE A 92 5.08 -10.91 3.37
C PHE A 92 6.01 -10.16 2.42
N ASN A 93 5.58 -10.04 1.16
CA ASN A 93 6.38 -9.50 0.08
C ASN A 93 5.50 -8.59 -0.78
N LEU A 94 6.07 -7.48 -1.25
CA LEU A 94 5.42 -6.67 -2.27
C LEU A 94 5.60 -7.31 -3.66
N PRO A 95 4.58 -7.26 -4.53
CA PRO A 95 4.72 -7.68 -5.91
C PRO A 95 5.74 -6.80 -6.63
N PRO A 96 6.47 -7.29 -7.64
CA PRO A 96 7.46 -6.47 -8.34
C PRO A 96 6.81 -5.27 -9.06
N ASN A 97 7.61 -4.25 -9.33
CA ASN A 97 7.26 -2.99 -9.96
C ASN A 97 6.25 -2.14 -9.16
N GLN A 98 6.46 -1.95 -7.85
CA GLN A 98 5.74 -0.93 -7.06
C GLN A 98 6.46 0.41 -6.95
N ALA A 99 7.72 0.50 -7.39
CA ALA A 99 8.43 1.76 -7.42
C ALA A 99 7.63 2.86 -8.19
N GLY A 100 7.58 4.06 -7.63
CA GLY A 100 6.80 5.20 -8.11
C GLY A 100 5.35 5.25 -7.59
N LYS A 101 4.88 4.24 -6.85
CA LYS A 101 3.51 4.21 -6.30
C LYS A 101 3.46 4.71 -4.87
N GLN A 102 2.31 5.27 -4.49
CA GLN A 102 2.01 5.71 -3.13
C GLN A 102 1.57 4.53 -2.28
N PHE A 103 2.18 4.38 -1.11
CA PHE A 103 1.84 3.35 -0.13
C PHE A 103 1.70 3.93 1.27
N LEU A 104 0.86 3.26 2.06
CA LEU A 104 0.89 3.28 3.51
C LEU A 104 1.72 2.07 3.96
N THR A 105 2.63 2.28 4.91
CA THR A 105 3.41 1.20 5.54
C THR A 105 3.29 1.33 7.04
N THR A 106 2.88 0.26 7.71
CA THR A 106 2.82 0.16 9.17
C THR A 106 3.88 -0.81 9.64
N GLY A 107 4.56 -0.46 10.72
CA GLY A 107 5.59 -1.32 11.29
C GLY A 107 6.26 -0.71 12.50
N LYS A 108 7.12 -1.51 13.13
CA LYS A 108 7.88 -1.09 14.31
C LYS A 108 9.16 -0.38 13.88
N VAL A 109 9.46 0.78 14.46
CA VAL A 109 10.76 1.42 14.25
C VAL A 109 11.83 0.63 14.99
N VAL A 110 12.84 0.18 14.27
CA VAL A 110 13.97 -0.58 14.77
C VAL A 110 15.28 0.07 14.36
N LYS A 111 16.35 -0.28 15.07
CA LYS A 111 17.71 0.09 14.72
C LYS A 111 18.43 -1.17 14.27
N THR A 112 19.03 -1.14 13.08
CA THR A 112 19.83 -2.26 12.57
C THR A 112 21.14 -2.37 13.35
N GLU A 113 21.86 -3.49 13.16
CA GLU A 113 23.18 -3.70 13.79
C GLU A 113 24.17 -2.58 13.43
N ASP A 114 24.10 -2.07 12.20
CA ASP A 114 24.91 -0.95 11.71
C ASP A 114 24.48 0.43 12.25
N GLY A 115 23.44 0.46 13.09
CA GLY A 115 22.94 1.66 13.74
C GLY A 115 21.98 2.50 12.88
N THR A 116 21.57 2.01 11.71
CA THR A 116 20.61 2.70 10.83
C THR A 116 19.18 2.46 11.30
N LEU A 117 18.32 3.46 11.18
CA LEU A 117 16.89 3.32 11.49
C LEU A 117 16.15 2.66 10.33
N GLU A 118 15.22 1.79 10.67
CA GLU A 118 14.40 1.05 9.71
C GLU A 118 13.00 0.79 10.28
N ILE A 119 12.04 0.56 9.40
CA ILE A 119 10.71 0.08 9.77
C ILE A 119 10.66 -1.43 9.57
N ALA A 120 10.54 -2.20 10.65
CA ALA A 120 10.14 -3.60 10.56
C ALA A 120 8.64 -3.65 10.21
N ALA A 121 8.35 -3.71 8.91
CA ALA A 121 7.01 -3.58 8.35
C ALA A 121 6.16 -4.80 8.70
N THR A 122 4.99 -4.53 9.26
CA THR A 122 3.97 -5.53 9.58
C THR A 122 2.81 -5.49 8.60
N GLY A 123 2.60 -4.37 7.90
CA GLY A 123 1.56 -4.21 6.88
C GLY A 123 1.89 -3.10 5.87
N ALA A 124 1.37 -3.24 4.65
CA ALA A 124 1.51 -2.25 3.59
C ALA A 124 0.24 -2.20 2.73
N LYS A 125 -0.13 -1.01 2.26
CA LYS A 125 -1.32 -0.78 1.43
C LYS A 125 -1.05 0.22 0.33
N ALA A 126 -1.39 -0.12 -0.91
CA ALA A 126 -1.36 0.82 -2.03
C ALA A 126 -2.48 1.87 -1.89
N LYS A 127 -2.17 3.14 -2.18
CA LYS A 127 -3.15 4.24 -2.23
C LYS A 127 -3.78 4.44 -3.61
#